data_AF-A0A7W6SEF0-F1
#
_entry.id   AF-A0A7W6SEF0-F1
#
_cell.length_a   1.000
_cell.length_b   1.000
_cell.length_c   1.000
_cell.angle_alpha   90.00
_cell.angle_beta   90.00
_cell.angle_gamma   90.00
#
_symmetry.space_group_name_H-M   'P 1'
#
loop_
_entity.id
_entity.type
_entity.pdbx_description
1 polymer ?
#
loop_
_entity_poly.entity_id
_entity_poly.type
_entity_poly.pdbx_seq_one_letter_code
_entity_poly.pdbx_strand_id
1 'polypeptide(L)'
;MAKFGYLPAGMELFPASDQDQFEYIKRVIDRSDYYVVITAGRYGSVASDGLSFTEKECDYAMSQGIPVLAFLHKEPGSLPANRCEKDEAGRTSLI
;
A
#
# COMPACT_ATOMS: atom_id res chain seq x y z
N MET A 1 -27.48 13.14 10.77
CA MET A 1 -26.87 11.82 11.02
C MET A 1 -26.64 11.18 9.66
N ALA A 2 -25.46 11.39 9.07
CA ALA A 2 -25.20 10.98 7.69
C ALA A 2 -24.84 9.50 7.63
N LYS A 3 -25.33 8.88 6.56
CA LYS A 3 -25.26 7.46 6.18
C LYS A 3 -23.84 7.14 5.69
N PHE A 4 -22.83 7.30 6.54
CA PHE A 4 -21.41 7.15 6.21
C PHE A 4 -20.97 5.68 6.33
N GLY A 5 -21.20 4.88 5.29
CA GLY A 5 -20.77 3.47 5.25
C GLY A 5 -19.55 3.19 4.38
N TYR A 6 -19.08 4.17 3.59
CA TYR A 6 -18.08 3.97 2.54
C TYR A 6 -17.04 5.11 2.57
N LEU A 7 -16.17 5.08 3.57
CA LEU A 7 -15.06 6.04 3.68
C LEU A 7 -13.76 5.33 3.30
N PRO A 8 -12.86 5.97 2.51
CA PRO A 8 -11.54 5.42 2.31
C PRO A 8 -10.82 5.36 3.65
N ALA A 9 -10.28 4.18 3.98
CA ALA A 9 -9.39 4.02 5.12
C ALA A 9 -7.95 4.13 4.61
N GLY A 10 -7.38 5.32 4.70
CA GLY A 10 -5.98 5.55 4.33
C GLY A 10 -5.06 5.54 5.55
N MET A 11 -3.76 5.72 5.26
CA MET A 11 -2.71 5.70 6.27
C MET A 11 -2.83 6.82 7.32
N GLU A 12 -3.63 7.86 7.05
CA GLU A 12 -3.97 8.94 7.98
C GLU A 12 -4.79 8.48 9.19
N LEU A 13 -5.46 7.32 9.09
CA LEU A 13 -6.24 6.76 10.19
C LEU A 13 -5.43 5.80 11.08
N PHE A 14 -4.14 5.60 10.78
CA PHE A 14 -3.33 4.59 11.44
C PHE A 14 -2.64 5.22 12.67
N PRO A 15 -2.84 4.65 13.87
CA PRO A 15 -2.20 5.17 15.06
C PRO A 15 -0.67 4.98 14.98
N ALA A 16 0.08 6.02 15.36
CA ALA A 16 1.53 5.97 15.51
C ALA A 16 1.92 5.30 16.84
N SER A 17 1.49 4.05 17.06
CA SER A 17 1.76 3.29 18.30
C SER A 17 2.71 2.13 18.09
N ASP A 18 3.28 1.62 19.19
CA ASP A 18 4.20 0.45 19.23
C ASP A 18 3.50 -0.90 18.95
N GLN A 19 2.20 -0.90 18.67
CA GLN A 19 1.49 -2.13 18.29
C GLN A 19 1.94 -2.54 16.87
N ASP A 20 1.94 -3.83 16.56
CA ASP A 20 2.27 -4.30 15.21
C ASP A 20 1.32 -3.65 14.20
N GLN A 21 1.81 -2.60 13.54
CA GLN A 21 1.05 -1.73 12.65
C GLN A 21 0.36 -2.55 11.55
N PHE A 22 1.01 -3.64 11.14
CA PHE A 22 0.49 -4.55 10.14
C PHE A 22 -0.74 -5.31 10.63
N GLU A 23 -0.80 -5.73 11.90
CA GLU A 23 -1.99 -6.37 12.48
C GLU A 23 -3.21 -5.45 12.51
N TYR A 24 -2.99 -4.15 12.75
CA TYR A 24 -4.08 -3.17 12.66
C TYR A 24 -4.57 -3.00 11.22
N ILE A 25 -3.64 -2.87 10.26
CA ILE A 25 -3.97 -2.69 8.85
C ILE A 25 -4.75 -3.89 8.31
N LYS A 26 -4.37 -5.12 8.68
CA LYS A 26 -5.12 -6.34 8.33
C LYS A 26 -6.59 -6.26 8.74
N ARG A 27 -6.88 -5.80 9.97
CA ARG A 27 -8.26 -5.63 10.45
C ARG A 27 -9.05 -4.57 9.66
N VAL A 28 -8.37 -3.57 9.12
CA VAL A 28 -8.97 -2.55 8.25
C VAL A 28 -9.28 -3.15 6.88
N ILE A 29 -8.31 -3.90 6.32
CA ILE A 29 -8.47 -4.62 5.06
C ILE A 29 -9.63 -5.62 5.15
N ASP A 30 -9.71 -6.42 6.21
CA ASP A 30 -10.78 -7.42 6.43
C ASP A 30 -12.20 -6.81 6.43
N ARG A 31 -12.32 -5.51 6.71
CA ARG A 31 -13.58 -4.76 6.75
C ARG A 31 -13.86 -3.97 5.47
N SER A 32 -12.99 -4.08 4.47
CA SER A 32 -13.04 -3.32 3.23
C SER A 32 -13.60 -4.15 2.09
N ASP A 33 -14.44 -3.54 1.25
CA ASP A 33 -14.98 -4.18 0.05
C ASP A 33 -13.97 -4.19 -1.12
N TYR A 34 -13.05 -3.23 -1.14
CA TYR A 34 -12.02 -3.04 -2.17
C TYR A 34 -10.72 -2.56 -1.55
N TYR A 35 -9.60 -3.02 -2.09
CA TYR A 35 -8.28 -2.47 -1.78
C TYR A 35 -7.78 -1.67 -2.99
N VAL A 36 -7.45 -0.40 -2.78
CA VAL A 36 -6.99 0.51 -3.83
C VAL A 36 -5.55 0.87 -3.57
N VAL A 37 -4.68 0.62 -4.54
CA VAL A 37 -3.26 0.96 -4.46
C VAL A 37 -2.87 1.83 -5.65
N ILE A 38 -2.12 2.90 -5.36
CA ILE A 38 -1.59 3.81 -6.38
C ILE A 38 -0.07 3.75 -6.26
N THR A 39 0.61 3.28 -7.30
CA THR A 39 2.07 3.14 -7.29
C THR A 39 2.72 3.96 -8.42
N ALA A 40 3.93 4.40 -8.13
CA ALA A 40 4.79 5.16 -9.05
C ALA A 40 6.23 4.69 -8.86
N GLY A 41 7.21 5.57 -8.97
CA GLY A 41 8.63 5.22 -8.94
C GLY A 41 9.19 4.78 -7.58
N ARG A 42 8.37 4.61 -6.53
CA ARG A 42 8.83 4.28 -5.17
C ARG A 42 8.21 3.00 -4.65
N TYR A 43 9.05 2.08 -4.24
CA TYR A 43 8.64 0.84 -3.59
C TYR A 43 8.19 1.11 -2.14
N GLY A 44 8.76 2.15 -1.53
CA GLY A 44 8.33 2.63 -0.21
C GLY A 44 9.11 2.01 0.93
N SER A 45 8.58 2.13 2.15
CA SER A 45 9.24 1.61 3.35
C SER A 45 9.17 0.08 3.38
N VAL A 46 10.32 -0.56 3.53
CA VAL A 46 10.43 -2.02 3.69
C VAL A 46 10.31 -2.42 5.16
N ALA A 47 9.60 -3.51 5.41
CA ALA A 47 9.57 -4.17 6.70
C ALA A 47 10.82 -5.06 6.89
N SER A 48 10.96 -5.65 8.07
CA SER A 48 12.12 -6.49 8.43
C SER A 48 12.26 -7.76 7.58
N ASP A 49 11.20 -8.17 6.90
CA ASP A 49 11.16 -9.31 5.98
C ASP A 49 11.54 -8.93 4.53
N GLY A 50 11.87 -7.66 4.27
CA GLY A 50 12.33 -7.18 2.97
C GLY A 50 11.22 -6.78 1.99
N LEU A 51 9.95 -6.93 2.37
CA LEU A 51 8.81 -6.50 1.56
C LEU A 51 8.37 -5.09 1.95
N SER A 52 7.92 -4.30 0.97
CA SER A 52 7.29 -3.01 1.28
C SER A 52 6.00 -3.21 2.06
N PHE A 53 5.66 -2.30 2.97
CA PHE A 53 4.36 -2.34 3.65
C PHE A 53 3.20 -2.35 2.64
N THR A 54 3.30 -1.55 1.58
CA THR A 54 2.31 -1.50 0.49
C THR A 54 2.13 -2.85 -0.20
N GLU A 55 3.21 -3.60 -0.45
CA GLU A 55 3.15 -4.94 -1.02
C GLU A 55 2.52 -5.93 -0.04
N LYS A 56 2.93 -5.90 1.23
CA LYS A 56 2.36 -6.77 2.26
C LYS A 56 0.85 -6.56 2.42
N GLU A 57 0.39 -5.32 2.34
CA GLU A 57 -1.03 -4.96 2.37
C GLU A 57 -1.77 -5.47 1.12
N CYS A 58 -1.18 -5.31 -0.06
CA CYS A 58 -1.73 -5.79 -1.33
C CYS A 58 -1.87 -7.32 -1.34
N ASP A 59 -0.80 -8.03 -0.97
CA ASP A 59 -0.75 -9.48 -0.87
C ASP A 59 -1.77 -10.02 0.12
N TYR A 60 -1.89 -9.35 1.27
CA TYR A 60 -2.91 -9.70 2.25
C TYR A 60 -4.32 -9.53 1.70
N ALA A 61 -4.64 -8.39 1.06
CA ALA A 61 -5.94 -8.16 0.44
C ALA A 61 -6.28 -9.23 -0.62
N MET A 62 -5.31 -9.57 -1.49
CA MET A 62 -5.47 -10.65 -2.47
C MET A 62 -5.72 -12.00 -1.79
N SER A 63 -5.00 -12.31 -0.70
CA SER A 63 -5.18 -13.56 0.05
C SER A 63 -6.57 -13.69 0.68
N GLN A 64 -7.20 -12.57 1.04
CA GLN A 64 -8.57 -12.52 1.58
C GLN A 64 -9.64 -12.52 0.49
N GLY A 65 -9.26 -12.54 -0.79
CA GLY A 65 -10.19 -12.47 -1.92
C GLY A 65 -10.81 -11.09 -2.11
N ILE A 66 -10.24 -10.05 -1.51
CA ILE A 66 -10.71 -8.67 -1.67
C ILE A 66 -10.25 -8.17 -3.05
N PRO A 67 -11.15 -7.63 -3.88
CA PRO A 67 -10.77 -7.08 -5.18
C PRO A 67 -9.75 -5.94 -5.04
N VAL A 68 -8.62 -6.08 -5.74
CA VAL A 68 -7.55 -5.09 -5.77
C VAL A 68 -7.66 -4.23 -7.03
N LEU A 69 -7.69 -2.92 -6.84
CA LEU A 69 -7.60 -1.92 -7.90
C LEU A 69 -6.22 -1.26 -7.85
N ALA A 70 -5.32 -1.71 -8.72
CA ALA A 70 -3.97 -1.18 -8.83
C ALA A 70 -3.88 -0.12 -9.94
N PHE A 71 -3.49 1.09 -9.56
CA PHE A 71 -3.26 2.22 -10.48
C PHE A 71 -1.76 2.47 -10.59
N LEU A 72 -1.20 2.16 -11.75
CA LEU A 72 0.22 2.31 -12.04
C LEU A 72 0.48 3.60 -12.82
N HIS A 73 1.59 4.27 -12.52
CA HIS A 73 2.04 5.40 -13.34
C HIS A 73 2.33 4.93 -14.78
N LYS A 74 1.66 5.51 -15.77
CA LYS A 74 1.71 5.07 -17.18
C LYS A 74 3.13 5.00 -17.76
N GLU A 75 4.00 5.93 -17.36
CA GLU A 75 5.38 6.02 -17.83
C GLU A 75 6.31 6.24 -16.65
N PRO A 76 6.79 5.18 -15.96
CA PRO A 76 7.65 5.33 -14.80
C PRO A 76 8.97 6.04 -15.11
N GLY A 77 9.47 5.89 -16.35
CA GLY A 77 10.71 6.52 -16.82
C GLY A 77 10.64 8.06 -16.95
N SER A 78 9.46 8.66 -17.01
CA SER A 78 9.31 10.13 -17.04
C SER A 78 9.23 10.76 -15.64
N LEU A 79 9.24 9.94 -14.58
CA LEU A 79 9.29 10.45 -13.21
C LEU A 79 10.64 11.12 -12.92
N PRO A 80 10.64 12.29 -12.26
CA PRO A 80 11.88 12.90 -11.77
C PRO A 80 12.65 11.92 -10.88
N ALA A 81 13.98 11.83 -11.05
CA ALA A 81 14.81 10.88 -10.31
C ALA A 81 14.68 10.99 -8.78
N ASN A 82 14.38 12.19 -8.25
CA ASN A 82 14.15 12.39 -6.82
C ASN A 82 12.79 11.86 -6.32
N ARG A 83 11.91 11.42 -7.22
CA ARG A 83 10.64 10.73 -6.96
C ARG A 83 10.70 9.25 -7.29
N CYS A 84 11.87 8.72 -7.61
CA CYS A 84 12.09 7.29 -7.81
C CYS A 84 12.92 6.70 -6.67
N GLU A 85 12.88 5.39 -6.52
CA GLU A 85 13.84 4.68 -5.68
C GLU A 85 15.26 4.96 -6.14
N LYS A 86 16.15 5.14 -5.16
CA LYS A 86 17.54 5.47 -5.41
C LYS A 86 18.39 4.22 -5.59
N ASP A 87 18.01 3.14 -4.93
CA ASP A 87 18.68 1.87 -4.95
C ASP A 87 18.12 0.95 -6.04
N GLU A 88 18.98 0.10 -6.57
CA GLU A 88 18.62 -0.84 -7.64
C GLU A 88 17.61 -1.90 -7.14
N ALA A 89 17.71 -2.27 -5.86
CA ALA A 89 16.79 -3.19 -5.21
C ALA A 89 15.35 -2.66 -5.25
N GLY A 90 15.10 -1.47 -4.68
CA GLY A 90 13.78 -0.84 -4.70
C GLY A 90 13.25 -0.56 -6.10
N ARG A 91 14.12 -0.26 -7.07
CA ARG A 91 13.71 -0.07 -8.48
C ARG A 91 13.24 -1.34 -9.17
N THR A 92 13.81 -2.50 -8.80
CA THR A 92 13.47 -3.80 -9.40
C THR A 92 12.24 -4.42 -8.75
N SER A 93 11.96 -4.09 -7.49
CA SER A 93 10.74 -4.51 -6.77
C SER A 93 9.48 -3.77 -7.22
N LEU A 94 9.60 -2.76 -8.07
CA LEU A 94 8.48 -2.15 -8.76
C LEU A 94 8.13 -3.01 -9.97
N ILE A 95 6.92 -3.57 -9.95
CA ILE A 95 6.31 -4.47 -10.96
C ILE A 95 6.69 -4.10 -12.41
#